data_AF-A0AAU2RSL7-F1
#
_entry.id   AF-A0AAU2RSL7-F1
#
_cell.length_a   1.000
_cell.length_b   1.000
_cell.length_c   1.000
_cell.angle_alpha   90.00
_cell.angle_beta   90.00
_cell.angle_gamma   90.00
#
_symmetry.space_group_name_H-M   'P 1'
#
loop_
_entity.id
_entity.type
_entity.pdbx_description
1 polymer ?
#
loop_
_entity_poly.entity_id
_entity_poly.type
_entity_poly.pdbx_seq_one_letter_code
_entity_poly.pdbx_strand_id
1 'polypeptide(L)'
;MSPLLLAQAGYTAAGLAYNVISLLEARRGRPPLTRGPAALNAGIFVLYAATLVLGAFGFTTGYRIAMAVFAVLLGYGGVVVHLRRGPTDFYRSKAAWACAIAINSIGFALNLTGLVTGP
;
A
#
# COMPACT_ATOMS: atom_id res chain seq x y z
N MET A 1 -3.27 -3.78 -20.79
CA MET A 1 -3.23 -3.88 -19.31
C MET A 1 -4.67 -3.86 -18.82
N SER A 2 -5.06 -4.80 -17.95
CA SER A 2 -6.45 -4.90 -17.48
C SER A 2 -6.85 -3.67 -16.64
N PRO A 3 -8.15 -3.37 -16.50
CA PRO A 3 -8.63 -2.32 -15.60
C PRO A 3 -8.19 -2.55 -14.15
N LEU A 4 -8.10 -3.81 -13.71
CA LEU A 4 -7.65 -4.17 -12.37
C LEU A 4 -6.17 -3.85 -12.16
N LEU A 5 -5.29 -4.23 -13.09
CA LEU A 5 -3.86 -3.89 -13.01
C LEU A 5 -3.64 -2.37 -13.03
N LEU A 6 -4.44 -1.62 -13.79
CA LEU A 6 -4.39 -0.16 -13.78
C LEU A 6 -4.82 0.42 -12.42
N ALA A 7 -5.90 -0.09 -11.83
CA ALA A 7 -6.33 0.30 -10.49
C ALA A 7 -5.27 -0.03 -9.43
N GLN A 8 -4.65 -1.21 -9.52
CA GLN A 8 -3.56 -1.63 -8.65
C GLN A 8 -2.31 -0.76 -8.83
N ALA A 9 -1.99 -0.35 -10.06
CA ALA A 9 -0.90 0.60 -10.32
C ALA A 9 -1.20 1.99 -9.71
N GLY A 10 -2.44 2.48 -9.84
CA GLY A 10 -2.88 3.74 -9.21
C GLY A 10 -2.79 3.68 -7.68
N TYR A 11 -3.24 2.58 -7.08
CA TYR A 11 -3.05 2.30 -5.65
C TYR A 11 -1.57 2.32 -5.24
N THR A 12 -0.72 1.68 -6.04
CA THR A 12 0.73 1.61 -5.79
C THR A 12 1.35 3.00 -5.79
N ALA A 13 1.00 3.82 -6.78
CA ALA A 13 1.46 5.20 -6.87
C ALA A 13 1.01 6.04 -5.67
N ALA A 14 -0.25 5.90 -5.23
CA ALA A 14 -0.76 6.61 -4.06
C ALA A 14 -0.02 6.24 -2.78
N GLY A 15 0.22 4.93 -2.55
CA GLY A 15 0.96 4.45 -1.40
C GLY A 15 2.43 4.85 -1.41
N LEU A 16 3.07 4.81 -2.59
CA LEU A 16 4.45 5.28 -2.76
C LEU A 16 4.54 6.79 -2.48
N ALA A 17 3.63 7.60 -3.05
CA ALA A 17 3.59 9.03 -2.84
C ALA A 17 3.42 9.37 -1.35
N TYR A 18 2.50 8.70 -0.64
CA TYR A 18 2.31 8.89 0.79
C TYR A 18 3.62 8.67 1.58
N ASN A 19 4.33 7.57 1.31
CA ASN A 19 5.57 7.25 2.01
C ASN A 19 6.74 8.17 1.60
N VAL A 20 6.84 8.54 0.33
CA VAL A 20 7.85 9.50 -0.15
C VAL A 20 7.63 10.88 0.48
N ILE A 21 6.40 11.38 0.52
CA ILE A 21 6.07 12.65 1.19
C ILE A 21 6.44 12.55 2.67
N SER A 22 6.08 11.46 3.35
CA SER A 22 6.44 11.25 4.75
C SER A 22 7.96 11.29 4.99
N LEU A 23 8.74 10.68 4.09
CA LEU A 23 10.20 10.67 4.14
C LEU A 23 10.81 12.06 3.88
N LEU A 24 10.28 12.79 2.89
CA LEU A 24 10.74 14.13 2.55
C LEU A 24 10.48 15.13 3.68
N GLU A 25 9.31 15.05 4.32
CA GLU A 25 9.00 15.89 5.49
C GLU A 25 9.96 15.60 6.65
N ALA A 26 10.24 14.33 6.95
CA ALA A 26 11.22 13.96 7.97
C ALA A 26 12.63 14.51 7.66
N ARG A 27 13.08 14.42 6.40
CA ARG A 27 14.38 14.95 5.96
C ARG A 27 14.47 16.47 6.07
N ARG A 28 13.34 17.18 6.03
CA ARG A 28 13.24 18.63 6.22
C ARG A 28 13.12 19.04 7.70
N GLY A 29 13.25 18.10 8.63
CA GLY A 29 13.05 18.36 10.07
C GLY A 29 11.58 18.61 10.46
N ARG A 30 10.63 18.33 9.56
CA ARG A 30 9.19 18.49 9.82
C ARG A 30 8.59 17.16 10.32
N PRO A 31 7.47 17.20 11.07
CA PRO A 31 6.78 15.99 11.45
C PRO A 31 6.35 15.16 10.20
N PRO A 32 6.73 13.88 10.10
CA PRO A 32 6.34 13.03 8.98
C PRO A 32 4.85 12.71 9.01
N LEU A 33 4.26 12.31 7.87
CA LEU A 33 2.85 11.92 7.81
C LEU A 33 2.54 10.77 8.77
N THR A 34 3.46 9.81 8.85
CA THR A 34 3.44 8.66 9.76
C THR A 34 4.80 8.51 10.42
N ARG A 35 4.83 8.14 11.70
CA ARG A 35 6.07 7.85 12.45
C ARG A 35 6.69 6.49 12.11
N GLY A 36 6.03 5.71 11.25
CA GLY A 36 6.55 4.41 10.80
C GLY A 36 7.74 4.52 9.86
N PRO A 37 8.39 3.37 9.55
CA PRO A 37 9.56 3.33 8.68
C PRO A 37 9.18 3.59 7.21
N ALA A 38 9.05 4.87 6.85
CA ALA A 38 8.54 5.29 5.53
C ALA A 38 9.38 4.74 4.35
N ALA A 39 10.71 4.65 4.50
CA ALA A 39 11.58 4.09 3.46
C ALA A 39 11.32 2.59 3.23
N LEU A 40 11.14 1.82 4.31
CA LEU A 40 10.80 0.39 4.21
C LEU A 40 9.44 0.21 3.52
N ASN A 41 8.44 0.99 3.95
CA ASN A 41 7.10 0.94 3.36
C ASN A 41 7.11 1.33 1.87
N ALA A 42 7.88 2.36 1.48
CA ALA A 42 8.08 2.69 0.07
C ALA A 42 8.70 1.52 -0.71
N GLY A 43 9.68 0.82 -0.13
CA GLY A 43 10.25 -0.40 -0.70
C GLY A 43 9.23 -1.52 -0.90
N ILE A 44 8.29 -1.69 0.04
CA ILE A 44 7.18 -2.64 -0.10
C ILE A 44 6.29 -2.28 -1.30
N PHE A 45 6.01 -1.01 -1.54
CA PHE A 45 5.26 -0.56 -2.72
C PHE A 45 6.04 -0.75 -4.04
N VAL A 46 7.36 -0.60 -4.03
CA VAL A 46 8.20 -0.94 -5.19
C VAL A 46 8.16 -2.44 -5.48
N LEU A 47 8.25 -3.27 -4.43
CA LEU A 47 8.11 -4.72 -4.57
C LEU A 47 6.71 -5.08 -5.10
N TYR A 48 5.67 -4.41 -4.62
CA TYR A 48 4.31 -4.56 -5.13
C TYR A 48 4.21 -4.22 -6.63
N ALA A 49 4.81 -3.12 -7.06
CA ALA A 49 4.85 -2.75 -8.49
C ALA A 49 5.47 -3.87 -9.34
N ALA A 50 6.53 -4.52 -8.84
CA ALA A 50 7.17 -5.64 -9.53
C ALA A 50 6.24 -6.86 -9.65
N THR A 51 5.34 -7.11 -8.69
CA THR A 51 4.38 -8.23 -8.82
C THR A 51 3.28 -7.95 -9.84
N LEU A 52 2.94 -6.69 -10.10
CA LEU A 52 2.02 -6.33 -11.19
C LEU A 52 2.60 -6.65 -12.57
N VAL A 53 3.93 -6.59 -12.71
CA VAL A 53 4.62 -7.00 -13.94
C VAL A 53 4.36 -8.47 -14.26
N LEU A 54 4.31 -9.35 -13.24
CA LEU A 54 3.93 -10.75 -13.42
C LEU A 54 2.55 -10.89 -14.06
N GLY A 55 1.57 -10.13 -13.57
CA GLY A 55 0.22 -10.10 -14.12
C GLY A 55 0.18 -9.56 -15.55
N ALA A 56 0.93 -8.49 -15.83
CA ALA A 56 1.01 -7.89 -17.17
C ALA A 56 1.61 -8.82 -18.23
N PHE A 57 2.52 -9.72 -17.85
CA PHE A 57 3.09 -10.75 -18.74
C PHE A 57 2.33 -12.09 -18.72
N GLY A 58 1.18 -12.17 -18.03
CA GLY A 58 0.33 -13.37 -18.03
C GLY A 58 0.75 -14.47 -17.06
N PHE A 59 1.73 -14.22 -16.17
CA PHE A 59 2.15 -15.16 -15.11
C PHE A 59 1.11 -15.21 -13.97
N THR A 60 -0.07 -15.77 -14.28
CA THR A 60 -1.27 -15.71 -13.44
C THR A 60 -1.06 -16.33 -12.06
N THR A 61 -0.40 -17.50 -11.97
CA THR A 61 -0.16 -18.16 -10.68
C THR A 61 0.74 -17.33 -9.77
N GLY A 62 1.85 -16.82 -10.30
CA GLY A 62 2.78 -15.97 -9.55
C GLY A 62 2.12 -14.67 -9.08
N TYR A 63 1.35 -14.04 -9.97
CA TYR A 63 0.54 -12.87 -9.64
C TYR A 63 -0.44 -13.16 -8.49
N ARG A 64 -1.23 -14.24 -8.56
CA ARG A 64 -2.22 -14.59 -7.52
C ARG A 64 -1.56 -14.88 -6.17
N ILE A 65 -0.45 -15.59 -6.15
CA ILE A 65 0.31 -15.83 -4.91
C ILE A 65 0.77 -14.50 -4.31
N ALA A 66 1.31 -13.59 -5.12
CA ALA A 66 1.68 -12.26 -4.67
C ALA A 66 0.47 -11.47 -4.10
N MET A 67 -0.68 -11.49 -4.79
CA MET A 67 -1.90 -10.83 -4.31
C MET A 67 -2.36 -11.37 -2.95
N ALA A 68 -2.29 -12.69 -2.72
CA ALA A 68 -2.60 -13.28 -1.41
C ALA A 68 -1.67 -12.76 -0.31
N VAL A 69 -0.36 -12.73 -0.55
CA VAL A 69 0.62 -12.23 0.41
C VAL A 69 0.35 -10.76 0.74
N PHE A 70 0.13 -9.93 -0.28
CA PHE A 70 -0.16 -8.52 -0.08
C PHE A 70 -1.52 -8.26 0.57
N ALA A 71 -2.55 -9.07 0.29
CA ALA A 71 -3.81 -8.99 1.01
C ALA A 71 -3.60 -9.17 2.53
N VAL A 72 -2.80 -10.15 2.96
CA VAL A 72 -2.51 -10.35 4.38
C VAL A 72 -1.74 -9.15 4.97
N LEU A 73 -0.69 -8.70 4.28
CA LEU A 73 0.13 -7.57 4.72
C LEU A 73 -0.70 -6.28 4.86
N LEU A 74 -1.56 -5.99 3.89
CA LEU A 74 -2.38 -4.77 3.87
C LEU A 74 -3.57 -4.86 4.82
N GLY A 75 -4.21 -6.02 4.92
CA GLY A 75 -5.32 -6.21 5.87
C GLY A 75 -4.86 -6.10 7.32
N TYR A 76 -3.88 -6.92 7.72
CA TYR A 76 -3.41 -6.91 9.11
C TYR A 76 -2.49 -5.72 9.40
N GLY A 77 -1.40 -5.58 8.65
CA GLY A 77 -0.40 -4.54 8.86
C GLY A 77 -0.91 -3.14 8.47
N GLY A 78 -1.70 -3.06 7.40
CA GLY A 78 -2.16 -1.80 6.81
C GLY A 78 -3.50 -1.25 7.33
N VAL A 79 -4.38 -2.10 7.87
CA VAL A 79 -5.69 -1.66 8.40
C VAL A 79 -5.78 -1.90 9.90
N VAL A 80 -5.70 -3.16 10.34
CA VAL A 80 -5.93 -3.53 11.76
C VAL A 80 -4.96 -2.82 12.70
N VAL A 81 -3.66 -2.84 12.38
CA VAL A 81 -2.64 -2.16 13.21
C VAL A 81 -2.87 -0.64 13.26
N HIS A 82 -3.29 -0.03 12.16
CA HIS A 82 -3.49 1.41 12.08
C HIS A 82 -4.76 1.88 12.79
N LEU A 83 -5.82 1.07 12.78
CA LEU A 83 -7.01 1.30 13.61
C LEU A 83 -6.66 1.24 15.10
N ARG A 84 -5.87 0.24 15.53
CA ARG A 84 -5.44 0.10 16.93
C ARG A 84 -4.59 1.26 17.43
N ARG A 85 -3.73 1.83 16.56
CA ARG A 85 -2.87 2.97 16.91
C ARG A 85 -3.62 4.30 17.06
N GLY A 86 -4.79 4.42 16.42
CA GLY A 86 -5.55 5.66 16.42
C GLY A 86 -4.84 6.85 15.72
N PRO A 87 -5.51 8.01 15.66
CA PRO A 87 -5.08 9.12 14.82
C PRO A 87 -4.01 10.06 15.42
N THR A 88 -3.80 10.08 16.74
CA THR A 88 -3.06 11.16 17.43
C THR A 88 -1.60 10.85 17.69
N ASP A 89 -1.23 9.58 17.87
CA ASP A 89 0.08 9.25 18.44
C ASP A 89 1.09 8.80 17.37
N PHE A 90 0.59 8.27 16.25
CA PHE A 90 1.42 7.69 15.19
C PHE A 90 1.44 8.53 13.91
N TYR A 91 0.57 9.54 13.84
CA TYR A 91 0.32 10.32 12.63
C TYR A 91 0.40 11.81 12.90
N ARG A 92 0.78 12.56 11.87
CA ARG A 92 0.79 14.03 11.94
C ARG A 92 -0.59 14.64 12.15
N SER A 93 -1.62 13.99 11.60
CA SER A 93 -2.99 14.48 11.65
C SER A 93 -3.99 13.36 11.43
N LYS A 94 -5.25 13.61 11.80
CA LYS A 94 -6.39 12.73 11.49
C LYS A 94 -6.51 12.44 9.99
N ALA A 95 -6.21 13.43 9.14
CA ALA A 95 -6.23 13.26 7.69
C ALA A 95 -5.13 12.29 7.21
N ALA A 96 -3.91 12.40 7.74
CA ALA A 96 -2.83 11.46 7.41
C ALA A 96 -3.17 10.03 7.83
N TRP A 97 -3.75 9.86 9.03
CA TRP A 97 -4.26 8.57 9.51
C TRP A 97 -5.35 8.01 8.60
N ALA A 98 -6.36 8.80 8.26
CA ALA A 98 -7.45 8.39 7.37
C ALA A 98 -6.95 8.03 5.97
N CYS A 99 -6.03 8.81 5.39
CA CYS A 99 -5.38 8.50 4.12
C CYS A 99 -4.66 7.15 4.17
N ALA A 100 -3.89 6.88 5.22
CA ALA A 100 -3.19 5.61 5.35
C ALA A 100 -4.16 4.42 5.44
N ILE A 101 -5.24 4.53 6.22
CA ILE A 101 -6.27 3.47 6.29
C ILE A 101 -6.94 3.29 4.93
N ALA A 102 -7.30 4.38 4.25
CA ALA A 102 -7.96 4.32 2.95
C ALA A 102 -7.07 3.64 1.89
N ILE A 103 -5.80 4.03 1.79
CA ILE A 103 -4.83 3.41 0.87
C ILE A 103 -4.74 1.90 1.14
N ASN A 104 -4.57 1.49 2.39
CA ASN A 104 -4.43 0.06 2.72
C ASN A 104 -5.74 -0.71 2.52
N SER A 105 -6.90 -0.11 2.80
CA SER A 105 -8.21 -0.76 2.61
C SER A 105 -8.53 -0.96 1.13
N ILE A 106 -8.24 0.04 0.29
CA ILE A 106 -8.37 -0.07 -1.17
C ILE A 106 -7.40 -1.13 -1.69
N GLY A 107 -6.13 -1.07 -1.25
CA GLY A 107 -5.12 -2.07 -1.60
C GLY A 107 -5.57 -3.49 -1.24
N PHE A 108 -6.07 -3.69 -0.03
CA PHE A 108 -6.62 -4.97 0.42
C PHE A 108 -7.73 -5.48 -0.50
N ALA A 109 -8.73 -4.64 -0.80
CA ALA A 109 -9.83 -5.00 -1.69
C ALA A 109 -9.34 -5.36 -3.10
N LEU A 110 -8.45 -4.56 -3.69
CA LEU A 110 -7.89 -4.82 -5.01
C LEU A 110 -7.07 -6.12 -5.05
N ASN A 111 -6.37 -6.46 -3.98
CA ASN A 111 -5.60 -7.69 -3.88
C ASN A 111 -6.50 -8.92 -3.74
N LEU A 112 -7.59 -8.83 -2.97
CA LEU A 112 -8.59 -9.91 -2.92
C LEU A 112 -9.24 -10.13 -4.29
N THR A 113 -9.58 -9.05 -5.01
CA THR A 113 -10.10 -9.16 -6.37
C THR A 113 -9.09 -9.86 -7.27
N GLY A 114 -7.83 -9.40 -7.32
CA GLY A 114 -6.79 -10.00 -8.15
C GLY A 114 -6.48 -11.45 -7.79
N LEU A 115 -6.56 -11.82 -6.52
CA LEU A 115 -6.42 -13.20 -6.07
C LEU A 115 -7.51 -14.11 -6.66
N VAL A 116 -8.76 -13.64 -6.69
CA VAL A 116 -9.92 -14.42 -7.13
C VAL A 116 -10.03 -14.43 -8.65
N THR A 117 -9.95 -13.27 -9.30
CA THR A 117 -10.19 -13.11 -10.74
C THR A 117 -8.94 -13.33 -11.58
N GLY A 118 -7.74 -13.16 -11.01
CA GLY A 118 -6.50 -13.03 -11.78
C GLY A 118 -6.26 -11.58 -12.21
N PRO A 119 -5.17 -11.34 -12.96
CA PRO A 119 -4.73 -10.00 -13.34
C PRO A 119 -5.72 -9.27 -14.25
#